data_AF-A0A1Q9EDM2-F1
#
_entry.id   AF-A0A1Q9EDM2-F1
#
_cell.length_a   1.000
_cell.length_b   1.000
_cell.length_c   1.000
_cell.angle_alpha   90.00
_cell.angle_beta   90.00
_cell.angle_gamma   90.00
#
_symmetry.space_group_name_H-M   'P 1'
#
loop_
_entity.id
_entity.type
_entity.pdbx_description
1 polymer ?
#
loop_
_entity_poly.entity_id
_entity_poly.type
_entity_poly.pdbx_seq_one_letter_code
_entity_poly.pdbx_strand_id
1 'polypeptide(L)'
;MVPMVVMFAAGLALCGQNPFSLKPSEVARRAQMTPSQQARQILGPTASNDTVVGVADIIAQAEVAQAQAEVAQAQAQVAQAPAQAEVAQAQAEVAQAHRMYLEKEKNRLEKKLLITESRSAAVLCNRFLVETGLLSLYPSSTLTDAYDQFKSNLVQKRRNALTMDIHYPHLVAKGFVCGGRPPAQSMAITMAVCLLQEKQHLHHNAVVVDHEYKPVATLAAGNIGPPP
;
A
#
# COMPACT_ATOMS: atom_id res chain seq x y z
N MET A 1 -44.80 11.27 20.47
CA MET A 1 -44.62 12.21 19.35
C MET A 1 -43.70 13.33 19.79
N VAL A 2 -42.39 13.14 19.64
CA VAL A 2 -41.36 14.18 19.78
C VAL A 2 -40.38 13.87 18.67
N PRO A 3 -40.33 14.67 17.59
CA PRO A 3 -39.03 15.22 17.22
C PRO A 3 -39.11 16.51 16.37
N MET A 4 -38.27 17.51 16.67
CA MET A 4 -37.63 18.37 15.66
C MET A 4 -36.72 19.48 16.20
N VAL A 5 -36.52 19.58 17.53
CA VAL A 5 -35.77 20.72 18.10
C VAL A 5 -34.25 20.43 18.24
N VAL A 6 -33.79 19.19 18.07
CA VAL A 6 -32.41 18.82 18.46
C VAL A 6 -31.39 18.86 17.31
N MET A 7 -31.79 18.97 16.04
CA MET A 7 -30.82 18.91 14.93
C MET A 7 -30.18 20.25 14.51
N PHE A 8 -30.65 21.40 15.00
CA PHE A 8 -30.06 22.70 14.62
C PHE A 8 -28.78 23.08 15.39
N ALA A 9 -28.37 22.31 16.39
CA ALA A 9 -27.24 22.65 17.25
C ALA A 9 -25.85 22.32 16.67
N ALA A 10 -25.75 21.59 15.56
CA ALA A 10 -24.46 21.11 15.04
C ALA A 10 -23.79 22.06 14.02
N GLY A 11 -24.48 23.08 13.51
CA GLY A 11 -23.97 23.94 12.43
C GLY A 11 -23.23 25.23 12.84
N LEU A 12 -23.30 25.64 14.12
CA LEU A 12 -22.88 26.98 14.55
C LEU A 12 -21.51 27.03 15.29
N ALA A 13 -20.73 25.95 15.27
CA ALA A 13 -19.49 25.85 16.05
C ALA A 13 -18.23 26.48 15.40
N LEU A 14 -18.34 27.18 14.26
CA LEU A 14 -17.19 27.62 13.46
C LEU A 14 -16.83 29.12 13.53
N CYS A 15 -17.56 29.93 14.30
CA CYS A 15 -17.19 31.32 14.59
C CYS A 15 -17.03 31.45 16.11
N GLY A 16 -15.80 31.56 16.61
CA GLY A 16 -15.45 31.44 18.04
C GLY A 16 -15.94 32.56 18.97
N GLN A 17 -17.17 33.03 18.81
CA GLN A 17 -17.95 33.67 19.87
C GLN A 17 -19.11 32.73 20.19
N ASN A 18 -19.26 32.32 21.45
CA ASN A 18 -20.39 31.51 21.89
C ASN A 18 -21.62 32.42 22.10
N PRO A 19 -22.62 32.46 21.19
CA PRO A 19 -23.91 33.09 21.48
C PRO A 19 -24.71 32.32 22.55
N PHE A 20 -24.23 31.14 22.97
CA PHE A 20 -24.89 30.22 23.91
C PHE A 20 -24.38 30.32 25.36
N SER A 21 -23.99 31.50 25.85
CA SER A 21 -23.87 31.71 27.31
C SER A 21 -25.21 32.01 27.99
N LEU A 22 -26.33 31.84 27.28
CA LEU A 22 -27.67 31.88 27.86
C LEU A 22 -28.08 30.45 28.21
N LYS A 23 -28.56 30.24 29.43
CA LYS A 23 -29.06 28.92 29.84
C LYS A 23 -30.26 28.57 28.94
N PRO A 24 -30.45 27.30 28.53
CA PRO A 24 -31.61 26.89 27.72
C PRO A 24 -32.97 27.35 28.30
N SER A 25 -33.07 27.45 29.63
CA SER A 25 -34.24 27.98 30.34
C SER A 25 -34.51 29.47 30.08
N GLU A 26 -33.47 30.28 29.89
CA GLU A 26 -33.60 31.71 29.59
C GLU A 26 -34.00 31.95 28.14
N VAL A 27 -33.52 31.11 27.23
CA VAL A 27 -33.93 31.11 25.82
C VAL A 27 -35.42 30.76 25.70
N ALA A 28 -35.86 29.69 26.38
CA ALA A 28 -37.27 29.29 26.41
C ALA A 28 -38.17 30.38 27.03
N ARG A 29 -37.71 31.04 28.10
CA ARG A 29 -38.45 32.14 28.75
C ARG A 29 -38.57 33.36 27.84
N ARG A 30 -37.52 33.72 27.08
CA ARG A 30 -37.59 34.82 26.12
C ARG A 30 -38.48 34.50 24.93
N ALA A 31 -38.48 33.25 24.45
CA ALA A 31 -39.34 32.81 23.36
C ALA A 31 -40.86 32.85 23.68
N GLN A 32 -41.23 32.91 24.96
CA GLN A 32 -42.63 33.02 25.39
C GLN A 32 -43.10 34.45 25.63
N MET A 33 -42.21 35.45 25.61
CA MET A 33 -42.58 36.84 25.83
C MET A 33 -43.04 37.47 24.52
N THR A 34 -44.23 38.07 24.53
CA THR A 34 -44.71 38.86 23.39
C THR A 34 -43.86 40.12 23.22
N PRO A 35 -43.78 40.71 22.00
CA PRO A 35 -43.04 41.95 21.76
C PRO A 35 -43.45 43.09 22.72
N SER A 36 -44.73 43.17 23.08
CA SER A 36 -45.25 44.15 24.03
C SER A 36 -44.77 43.95 25.47
N GLN A 37 -44.56 42.70 25.90
CA GLN A 37 -43.98 42.38 27.21
C GLN A 37 -42.48 42.68 27.26
N GLN A 38 -41.77 42.39 26.16
CA GLN A 38 -40.36 42.76 26.02
C GLN A 38 -40.19 44.29 26.02
N ALA A 39 -41.04 45.03 25.29
CA ALA A 39 -41.04 46.48 25.28
C ALA A 39 -41.26 47.08 26.68
N ARG A 40 -42.22 46.56 27.46
CA ARG A 40 -42.44 46.97 28.86
C ARG A 40 -41.26 46.63 29.78
N GLN A 41 -40.56 45.51 29.52
CA GLN A 41 -39.37 45.14 30.29
C GLN A 41 -38.19 46.09 30.01
N ILE A 42 -38.07 46.59 28.78
CA ILE A 42 -37.02 47.54 28.36
C ILE A 42 -37.32 48.96 28.86
N LEU A 43 -38.57 49.43 28.73
CA LEU A 43 -38.97 50.80 29.04
C LEU A 43 -39.35 51.03 30.52
N GLY A 44 -39.66 49.97 31.26
CA GLY A 44 -40.11 50.04 32.66
C GLY A 44 -41.64 50.16 32.83
N PRO A 45 -42.16 49.93 34.05
CA PRO A 45 -43.60 49.79 34.30
C PRO A 45 -44.41 51.09 34.16
N THR A 46 -43.75 52.26 34.19
CA THR A 46 -44.39 53.59 34.13
C THR A 46 -44.46 54.17 32.71
N ALA A 47 -43.99 53.44 31.69
CA ALA A 47 -44.04 53.89 30.30
C ALA A 47 -45.49 53.99 29.79
N SER A 48 -45.77 55.02 28.98
CA SER A 48 -47.10 55.20 28.37
C SER A 48 -47.38 54.10 27.35
N ASN A 49 -48.66 53.78 27.14
CA ASN A 49 -49.06 52.73 26.20
C ASN A 49 -48.60 53.03 24.76
N ASP A 50 -48.62 54.30 24.34
CA ASP A 50 -48.19 54.69 22.99
C ASP A 50 -46.69 54.43 22.77
N THR A 51 -45.86 54.71 23.79
CA THR A 51 -44.41 54.39 23.73
C THR A 51 -44.17 52.88 23.73
N VAL A 52 -44.96 52.11 24.49
CA VAL A 52 -44.88 50.65 24.50
C VAL A 52 -45.26 50.04 23.15
N VAL A 53 -46.31 50.54 22.49
CA VAL A 53 -46.73 50.08 21.15
C VAL A 53 -45.65 50.38 20.11
N GLY A 54 -45.10 51.60 20.09
CA GLY A 54 -44.03 51.96 19.16
C GLY A 54 -42.77 51.11 19.32
N VAL A 55 -42.37 50.80 20.55
CA VAL A 55 -41.22 49.91 20.80
C VAL A 55 -41.55 48.45 20.50
N ALA A 56 -42.78 47.99 20.75
CA ALA A 56 -43.21 46.63 20.40
C ALA A 56 -43.19 46.40 18.88
N ASP A 57 -43.60 47.38 18.08
CA ASP A 57 -43.53 47.31 16.61
C ASP A 57 -42.08 47.24 16.11
N ILE A 58 -41.17 48.03 16.71
CA ILE A 58 -39.73 47.96 16.40
C ILE A 58 -39.15 46.59 16.73
N ILE A 59 -39.51 46.02 17.89
CA ILE A 59 -39.07 44.67 18.29
C ILE A 59 -39.59 43.63 17.31
N ALA A 60 -40.87 43.68 16.94
CA ALA A 60 -41.46 42.75 15.98
C ALA A 60 -40.79 42.83 14.59
N GLN A 61 -40.50 44.05 14.12
CA GLN A 61 -39.76 44.25 12.85
C GLN A 61 -38.34 43.70 12.92
N ALA A 62 -37.64 43.91 14.04
CA ALA A 62 -36.30 43.37 14.26
C ALA A 62 -36.30 41.82 14.30
N GLU A 63 -37.29 41.20 14.95
CA GLU A 63 -37.45 39.73 14.99
C GLU A 63 -37.70 39.16 13.58
N VAL A 64 -38.54 39.81 12.77
CA VAL A 64 -38.78 39.39 11.38
C VAL A 64 -37.52 39.55 10.52
N ALA A 65 -36.80 40.67 10.65
CA ALA A 65 -35.54 40.89 9.91
C ALA A 65 -34.47 39.86 10.30
N GLN A 66 -34.38 39.50 11.59
CA GLN A 66 -33.48 38.46 12.06
C GLN A 66 -33.87 37.09 11.48
N ALA A 67 -35.16 36.72 11.53
CA ALA A 67 -35.64 35.46 10.96
C ALA A 67 -35.36 35.36 9.45
N GLN A 68 -35.54 36.47 8.70
CA GLN A 68 -35.20 36.52 7.28
C GLN A 68 -33.70 36.35 7.03
N ALA A 69 -32.85 36.96 7.86
CA ALA A 69 -31.40 36.80 7.78
C ALA A 69 -30.98 35.33 8.06
N GLU A 70 -31.57 34.67 9.05
CA GLU A 70 -31.32 33.26 9.36
C GLU A 70 -31.75 32.34 8.21
N VAL A 71 -32.91 32.60 7.60
CA VAL A 71 -33.37 31.85 6.42
C VAL A 71 -32.43 32.06 5.23
N ALA A 72 -31.99 33.28 4.98
CA ALA A 72 -31.03 33.58 3.90
C ALA A 72 -29.69 32.88 4.12
N GLN A 73 -29.18 32.85 5.36
CA GLN A 73 -27.97 32.10 5.70
C GLN A 73 -28.14 30.59 5.51
N ALA A 74 -29.26 30.02 5.95
CA ALA A 74 -29.57 28.60 5.75
C ALA A 74 -29.67 28.25 4.25
N GLN A 75 -30.32 29.09 3.46
CA GLN A 75 -30.41 28.91 2.00
C GLN A 75 -29.03 28.99 1.33
N ALA A 76 -28.17 29.92 1.74
CA ALA A 76 -26.80 30.01 1.24
C ALA A 76 -25.97 28.77 1.57
N GLN A 77 -26.12 28.21 2.78
CA GLN A 77 -25.46 26.97 3.18
C GLN A 77 -25.95 25.77 2.36
N VAL A 78 -27.26 25.63 2.17
CA VAL A 78 -27.85 24.57 1.34
C VAL A 78 -27.39 24.68 -0.11
N ALA A 79 -27.26 25.90 -0.65
CA ALA A 79 -26.76 26.12 -2.00
C ALA A 79 -25.27 25.74 -2.17
N GLN A 80 -24.46 25.84 -1.12
CA GLN A 80 -23.04 25.46 -1.15
C GLN A 80 -22.80 23.97 -0.91
N ALA A 81 -23.71 23.28 -0.23
CA ALA A 81 -23.62 21.85 0.07
C ALA A 81 -23.34 20.94 -1.15
N PRO A 82 -24.01 21.09 -2.31
CA PRO A 82 -23.75 20.21 -3.46
C PRO A 82 -22.35 20.39 -4.04
N ALA A 83 -21.86 21.64 -4.13
CA ALA A 83 -20.51 21.91 -4.62
C ALA A 83 -19.43 21.33 -3.67
N GLN A 84 -19.66 21.42 -2.36
CA GLN A 84 -18.76 20.81 -1.38
C GLN A 84 -18.78 19.27 -1.45
N ALA A 85 -19.95 18.67 -1.67
CA ALA A 85 -20.08 17.22 -1.84
C ALA A 85 -19.36 16.73 -3.11
N GLU A 86 -19.47 17.47 -4.21
CA GLU A 86 -18.78 17.15 -5.47
C GLU A 86 -17.26 17.23 -5.31
N VAL A 87 -16.73 18.28 -4.68
CA VAL A 87 -15.30 18.41 -4.38
C VAL A 87 -14.83 17.27 -3.47
N ALA A 88 -15.61 16.93 -2.44
CA ALA A 88 -15.27 15.83 -1.53
C ALA A 88 -15.24 14.47 -2.25
N GLN A 89 -16.19 14.24 -3.17
CA GLN A 89 -16.21 13.02 -3.99
C GLN A 89 -15.00 12.95 -4.93
N ALA A 90 -14.69 14.04 -5.64
CA ALA A 90 -13.53 14.10 -6.52
C ALA A 90 -12.22 13.86 -5.74
N GLN A 91 -12.08 14.42 -4.54
CA GLN A 91 -10.93 14.17 -3.67
C GLN A 91 -10.84 12.70 -3.22
N ALA A 92 -11.98 12.07 -2.91
CA ALA A 92 -12.02 10.66 -2.56
C ALA A 92 -11.59 9.74 -3.72
N GLU A 93 -12.03 10.05 -4.95
CA GLU A 93 -11.65 9.32 -6.16
C GLU A 93 -10.14 9.45 -6.45
N VAL A 94 -9.59 10.66 -6.34
CA VAL A 94 -8.14 10.90 -6.49
C VAL A 94 -7.35 10.15 -5.42
N ALA A 95 -7.81 10.16 -4.17
CA ALA A 95 -7.16 9.44 -3.08
C ALA A 95 -7.19 7.91 -3.29
N GLN A 96 -8.29 7.37 -3.83
CA GLN A 96 -8.41 5.96 -4.16
C GLN A 96 -7.47 5.56 -5.31
N ALA A 97 -7.42 6.37 -6.38
CA ALA A 97 -6.50 6.15 -7.49
C ALA A 97 -5.03 6.16 -7.03
N HIS A 98 -4.66 7.09 -6.14
CA HIS A 98 -3.33 7.16 -5.57
C HIS A 98 -2.99 5.92 -4.72
N ARG A 99 -3.93 5.41 -3.91
CA ARG A 99 -3.74 4.17 -3.14
C ARG A 99 -3.47 2.96 -4.05
N MET A 100 -4.25 2.80 -5.12
CA MET A 100 -4.04 1.70 -6.07
C MET A 100 -2.68 1.79 -6.78
N TYR A 101 -2.22 3.01 -7.11
CA TYR A 101 -0.89 3.22 -7.67
C TYR A 101 0.22 2.79 -6.71
N LEU A 102 0.14 3.22 -5.45
CA LEU A 102 1.12 2.86 -4.42
C LEU A 102 1.16 1.34 -4.17
N GLU A 103 0.02 0.67 -4.17
CA GLU A 103 -0.05 -0.79 -4.02
C GLU A 103 0.61 -1.53 -5.20
N LYS A 104 0.34 -1.09 -6.43
CA LYS A 104 0.99 -1.64 -7.63
C LYS A 104 2.51 -1.47 -7.58
N GLU A 105 2.96 -0.30 -7.12
CA GLU A 105 4.38 0.02 -7.03
C GLU A 105 5.08 -0.77 -5.92
N LYS A 106 4.42 -0.96 -4.77
CA LYS A 106 4.86 -1.87 -3.71
C LYS A 106 5.05 -3.29 -4.23
N ASN A 107 4.04 -3.85 -4.91
CA ASN A 107 4.12 -5.20 -5.48
C ASN A 107 5.25 -5.32 -6.52
N ARG A 108 5.49 -4.27 -7.32
CA ARG A 108 6.61 -4.21 -8.27
C ARG A 108 7.96 -4.28 -7.55
N LEU A 109 8.12 -3.56 -6.45
CA LEU A 109 9.35 -3.52 -5.66
C LEU A 109 9.58 -4.84 -4.91
N GLU A 110 8.56 -5.42 -4.29
CA GLU A 110 8.64 -6.73 -3.64
C GLU A 110 9.06 -7.82 -4.62
N LYS A 111 8.48 -7.82 -5.83
CA LYS A 111 8.91 -8.73 -6.91
C LYS A 111 10.38 -8.52 -7.27
N LYS A 112 10.86 -7.27 -7.37
CA LYS A 112 12.29 -6.98 -7.65
C LYS A 112 13.22 -7.39 -6.51
N LEU A 113 12.78 -7.27 -5.27
CA LEU A 113 13.53 -7.69 -4.08
C LEU A 113 13.69 -9.21 -4.09
N LEU A 114 12.58 -9.93 -4.21
CA LEU A 114 12.59 -11.39 -4.40
C LEU A 114 13.45 -11.75 -5.61
N ILE A 115 13.44 -10.90 -6.66
CA ILE A 115 14.27 -11.09 -7.84
C ILE A 115 15.78 -11.10 -7.50
N THR A 116 16.17 -10.13 -6.70
CA THR A 116 17.55 -9.93 -6.29
C THR A 116 17.99 -11.01 -5.31
N GLU A 117 17.13 -11.40 -4.36
CA GLU A 117 17.42 -12.42 -3.34
C GLU A 117 17.63 -13.82 -3.94
N SER A 118 16.81 -14.27 -4.89
CA SER A 118 17.07 -15.58 -5.50
C SER A 118 18.36 -15.56 -6.34
N ARG A 119 18.71 -14.42 -6.96
CA ARG A 119 19.94 -14.29 -7.73
C ARG A 119 21.17 -14.36 -6.83
N SER A 120 21.15 -13.66 -5.69
CA SER A 120 22.25 -13.74 -4.72
C SER A 120 22.37 -15.15 -4.13
N ALA A 121 21.24 -15.79 -3.78
CA ALA A 121 21.21 -17.17 -3.32
C ALA A 121 21.79 -18.15 -4.36
N ALA A 122 21.45 -18.00 -5.64
CA ALA A 122 22.00 -18.82 -6.71
C ALA A 122 23.51 -18.64 -6.87
N VAL A 123 24.02 -17.40 -6.81
CA VAL A 123 25.46 -17.11 -6.86
C VAL A 123 26.19 -17.76 -5.68
N LEU A 124 25.64 -17.66 -4.48
CA LEU A 124 26.21 -18.29 -3.28
C LEU A 124 26.19 -19.82 -3.38
N CYS A 125 25.09 -20.41 -3.86
CA CYS A 125 24.99 -21.86 -4.09
C CYS A 125 26.02 -22.34 -5.10
N ASN A 126 26.20 -21.63 -6.22
CA ASN A 126 27.17 -22.01 -7.24
C ASN A 126 28.60 -21.86 -6.75
N ARG A 127 28.88 -20.79 -5.99
CA ARG A 127 30.17 -20.65 -5.30
C ARG A 127 30.42 -21.82 -4.37
N PHE A 128 29.46 -22.18 -3.52
CA PHE A 128 29.59 -23.30 -2.60
C PHE A 128 29.82 -24.64 -3.32
N LEU A 129 29.09 -24.92 -4.40
CA LEU A 129 29.27 -26.13 -5.20
C LEU A 129 30.64 -26.18 -5.89
N VAL A 130 31.11 -25.05 -6.41
CA VAL A 130 32.46 -24.93 -6.98
C VAL A 130 33.52 -25.12 -5.91
N GLU A 131 33.39 -24.46 -4.76
CA GLU A 131 34.35 -24.58 -3.65
C GLU A 131 34.41 -26.02 -3.14
N THR A 132 33.27 -26.63 -2.87
CA THR A 132 33.18 -28.02 -2.40
C THR A 132 33.69 -29.00 -3.44
N GLY A 133 33.33 -28.82 -4.71
CA GLY A 133 33.78 -29.68 -5.81
C GLY A 133 35.28 -29.58 -6.04
N LEU A 134 35.84 -28.37 -6.01
CA LEU A 134 37.28 -28.13 -6.15
C LEU A 134 38.05 -28.71 -4.97
N LEU A 135 37.59 -28.52 -3.74
CA LEU A 135 38.22 -29.09 -2.55
C LEU A 135 38.16 -30.64 -2.56
N SER A 136 37.08 -31.23 -3.08
CA SER A 136 36.99 -32.68 -3.27
C SER A 136 37.99 -33.21 -4.30
N LEU A 137 38.20 -32.48 -5.40
CA LEU A 137 39.10 -32.87 -6.48
C LEU A 137 40.58 -32.58 -6.16
N TYR A 138 40.84 -31.54 -5.38
CA TYR A 138 42.18 -31.03 -5.05
C TYR A 138 42.30 -30.80 -3.53
N PRO A 139 42.23 -31.86 -2.70
CA PRO A 139 42.10 -31.74 -1.24
C PRO A 139 43.32 -31.10 -0.56
N SER A 140 44.48 -31.17 -1.20
CA SER A 140 45.74 -30.61 -0.67
C SER A 140 46.06 -29.22 -1.24
N SER A 141 45.19 -28.66 -2.08
CA SER A 141 45.42 -27.39 -2.75
C SER A 141 44.60 -26.27 -2.09
N THR A 142 45.12 -25.05 -2.11
CA THR A 142 44.30 -23.89 -1.77
C THR A 142 43.19 -23.72 -2.82
N LEU A 143 42.11 -23.02 -2.48
CA LEU A 143 40.98 -22.84 -3.39
C LEU A 143 41.40 -22.17 -4.71
N THR A 144 42.31 -21.21 -4.64
CA THR A 144 42.88 -20.51 -5.79
C THR A 144 43.69 -21.46 -6.67
N ASP A 145 44.57 -22.26 -6.07
CA ASP A 145 45.41 -23.23 -6.80
C ASP A 145 44.54 -24.32 -7.45
N ALA A 146 43.54 -24.82 -6.73
CA ALA A 146 42.57 -25.80 -7.23
C ALA A 146 41.79 -25.23 -8.42
N TYR A 147 41.38 -23.95 -8.34
CA TYR A 147 40.70 -23.27 -9.44
C TYR A 147 41.61 -23.09 -10.65
N ASP A 148 42.86 -22.68 -10.47
CA ASP A 148 43.80 -22.49 -11.58
C ASP A 148 44.20 -23.82 -12.24
N GLN A 149 44.38 -24.88 -11.44
CA GLN A 149 44.57 -26.24 -11.96
C GLN A 149 43.34 -26.75 -12.70
N PHE A 150 42.14 -26.56 -12.14
CA PHE A 150 40.89 -26.93 -12.79
C PHE A 150 40.69 -26.17 -14.09
N LYS A 151 40.90 -24.85 -14.09
CA LYS A 151 40.80 -23.97 -15.26
C LYS A 151 41.78 -24.40 -16.34
N SER A 152 43.04 -24.67 -15.99
CA SER A 152 44.05 -25.14 -16.95
C SER A 152 43.63 -26.46 -17.59
N ASN A 153 43.17 -27.42 -16.78
CA ASN A 153 42.65 -28.71 -17.26
C ASN A 153 41.36 -28.56 -18.11
N LEU A 154 40.47 -27.64 -17.75
CA LEU A 154 39.20 -27.40 -18.42
C LEU A 154 39.41 -26.67 -19.75
N VAL A 155 40.25 -25.63 -19.79
CA VAL A 155 40.65 -24.92 -21.01
C VAL A 155 41.37 -25.87 -21.97
N GLN A 156 42.21 -26.77 -21.45
CA GLN A 156 42.93 -27.75 -22.26
C GLN A 156 42.01 -28.85 -22.81
N LYS A 157 40.94 -29.22 -22.08
CA LYS A 157 39.90 -30.15 -22.57
C LYS A 157 38.79 -29.48 -23.40
N ARG A 158 38.54 -28.17 -23.27
CA ARG A 158 37.39 -27.46 -23.86
C ARG A 158 37.72 -26.28 -24.78
N ARG A 159 38.98 -26.05 -25.18
CA ARG A 159 39.29 -25.13 -26.30
C ARG A 159 38.52 -25.45 -27.59
N ASN A 160 37.90 -26.64 -27.67
CA ASN A 160 37.04 -27.07 -28.75
C ASN A 160 35.52 -26.83 -28.54
N ALA A 161 35.03 -26.31 -27.39
CA ALA A 161 33.60 -26.35 -27.09
C ALA A 161 33.03 -25.20 -26.20
N LEU A 162 32.97 -23.96 -26.72
CA LEU A 162 32.03 -22.89 -26.32
C LEU A 162 32.53 -21.75 -25.41
N THR A 163 32.32 -20.54 -25.92
CA THR A 163 32.20 -19.22 -25.26
C THR A 163 30.71 -18.88 -25.07
N MET A 164 30.34 -18.09 -24.04
CA MET A 164 29.22 -17.09 -23.97
C MET A 164 28.61 -16.92 -22.55
N ASP A 165 28.17 -15.69 -22.24
CA ASP A 165 27.80 -15.06 -20.94
C ASP A 165 26.43 -15.41 -20.31
N ILE A 166 26.24 -15.21 -18.98
CA ILE A 166 25.16 -15.86 -18.20
C ILE A 166 24.13 -14.94 -17.48
N HIS A 167 22.88 -15.43 -17.35
CA HIS A 167 21.79 -14.91 -16.51
C HIS A 167 21.05 -15.98 -15.66
N TYR A 168 20.49 -15.57 -14.49
CA TYR A 168 19.74 -16.41 -13.53
C TYR A 168 18.26 -15.97 -13.35
N PRO A 169 17.27 -16.91 -13.28
CA PRO A 169 15.85 -16.64 -13.00
C PRO A 169 15.35 -17.08 -11.60
N HIS A 170 14.07 -16.81 -11.31
CA HIS A 170 13.39 -16.97 -9.99
C HIS A 170 12.78 -18.35 -9.77
N LEU A 171 12.94 -18.88 -8.54
CA LEU A 171 12.57 -20.24 -8.15
C LEU A 171 11.16 -20.33 -7.51
N VAL A 172 10.38 -21.35 -7.91
CA VAL A 172 9.08 -21.74 -7.31
C VAL A 172 9.05 -23.24 -6.88
N ALA A 173 10.08 -24.05 -7.19
CA ALA A 173 10.08 -25.49 -6.94
C ALA A 173 10.96 -25.93 -5.75
N LYS A 174 10.52 -26.95 -4.99
CA LYS A 174 11.33 -27.62 -3.96
C LYS A 174 12.30 -28.61 -4.63
N GLY A 175 13.57 -28.23 -4.72
CA GLY A 175 14.65 -29.03 -5.32
C GLY A 175 15.72 -28.14 -5.96
N PHE A 176 16.85 -28.73 -6.35
CA PHE A 176 17.86 -28.03 -7.15
C PHE A 176 17.39 -27.98 -8.60
N VAL A 177 17.01 -26.80 -9.07
CA VAL A 177 16.67 -26.57 -10.47
C VAL A 177 17.93 -26.17 -11.21
N CYS A 178 18.36 -27.03 -12.14
CA CYS A 178 19.49 -26.76 -13.01
C CYS A 178 18.92 -26.40 -14.39
N GLY A 179 18.69 -25.11 -14.66
CA GLY A 179 18.10 -24.69 -15.93
C GLY A 179 17.84 -23.18 -16.05
N GLY A 180 17.53 -22.76 -17.27
CA GLY A 180 17.48 -21.36 -17.70
C GLY A 180 18.07 -21.19 -19.10
N ARG A 181 17.75 -20.08 -19.80
CA ARG A 181 18.23 -19.82 -21.17
C ARG A 181 19.76 -20.02 -21.25
N PRO A 182 20.29 -20.70 -22.28
CA PRO A 182 21.74 -20.88 -22.49
C PRO A 182 22.48 -19.54 -22.36
N PRO A 183 23.73 -19.52 -21.85
CA PRO A 183 24.80 -20.48 -22.16
C PRO A 183 25.58 -21.01 -20.94
N ALA A 184 26.17 -22.19 -21.09
CA ALA A 184 27.22 -22.82 -20.27
C ALA A 184 26.95 -23.15 -18.78
N GLN A 185 26.34 -22.29 -17.97
CA GLN A 185 26.22 -22.53 -16.52
C GLN A 185 25.14 -23.56 -16.15
N SER A 186 24.02 -23.62 -16.88
CA SER A 186 23.05 -24.71 -16.66
C SER A 186 23.70 -26.07 -16.88
N MET A 187 24.57 -26.19 -17.88
CA MET A 187 25.30 -27.40 -18.18
C MET A 187 26.41 -27.69 -17.15
N ALA A 188 27.15 -26.68 -16.69
CA ALA A 188 28.20 -26.84 -15.68
C ALA A 188 27.63 -27.25 -14.32
N ILE A 189 26.52 -26.63 -13.90
CA ILE A 189 25.80 -26.98 -12.67
C ILE A 189 25.20 -28.38 -12.81
N THR A 190 24.58 -28.68 -13.95
CA THR A 190 24.05 -30.04 -14.22
C THR A 190 25.18 -31.06 -14.15
N MET A 191 26.32 -30.83 -14.79
CA MET A 191 27.48 -31.74 -14.75
C MET A 191 28.09 -31.86 -13.35
N ALA A 192 28.16 -30.77 -12.58
CA ALA A 192 28.64 -30.79 -11.20
C ALA A 192 27.70 -31.61 -10.31
N VAL A 193 26.39 -31.43 -10.47
CA VAL A 193 25.36 -32.24 -9.79
C VAL A 193 25.46 -33.71 -10.19
N CYS A 194 25.65 -34.02 -11.49
CA CYS A 194 25.88 -35.39 -11.94
C CYS A 194 27.12 -36.01 -11.27
N LEU A 195 28.24 -35.30 -11.27
CA LEU A 195 29.51 -35.76 -10.66
C LEU A 195 29.37 -35.97 -9.15
N LEU A 196 28.65 -35.09 -8.46
CA LEU A 196 28.41 -35.21 -7.02
C LEU A 196 27.46 -36.37 -6.70
N GLN A 197 26.45 -36.63 -7.54
CA GLN A 197 25.58 -37.80 -7.41
C GLN A 197 26.33 -39.12 -7.71
N GLU A 198 27.13 -39.15 -8.77
CA GLU A 198 27.96 -40.31 -9.16
C GLU A 198 28.92 -40.71 -8.03
N LYS A 199 29.54 -39.73 -7.37
CA LYS A 199 30.41 -39.94 -6.20
C LYS A 199 29.65 -40.16 -4.89
N GLN A 200 28.32 -40.27 -4.92
CA GLN A 200 27.46 -40.44 -3.73
C GLN A 200 27.56 -39.30 -2.70
N HIS A 201 28.00 -38.11 -3.10
CA HIS A 201 28.05 -36.92 -2.25
C HIS A 201 26.73 -36.13 -2.26
N LEU A 202 25.84 -36.41 -3.21
CA LEU A 202 24.51 -35.78 -3.30
C LEU A 202 23.44 -36.87 -3.42
N HIS A 203 22.56 -37.00 -2.41
CA HIS A 203 21.47 -37.99 -2.40
C HIS A 203 20.14 -37.45 -2.97
N HIS A 204 20.10 -36.18 -3.36
CA HIS A 204 18.87 -35.53 -3.79
C HIS A 204 18.77 -35.54 -5.31
N ASN A 205 17.54 -35.71 -5.81
CA ASN A 205 17.24 -35.62 -7.23
C ASN A 205 17.35 -34.16 -7.69
N ALA A 206 17.87 -33.94 -8.89
CA ALA A 206 17.89 -32.64 -9.54
C ALA A 206 16.98 -32.67 -10.77
N VAL A 207 16.25 -31.58 -11.01
CA VAL A 207 15.36 -31.48 -12.17
C VAL A 207 15.96 -30.47 -13.14
N VAL A 208 16.18 -30.93 -14.37
CA VAL A 208 16.62 -30.10 -15.49
C VAL A 208 15.36 -29.50 -16.11
N VAL A 209 15.35 -28.17 -16.26
CA VAL A 209 14.24 -27.45 -16.89
C VAL A 209 14.72 -26.76 -18.17
N ASP A 210 13.83 -26.68 -19.15
CA ASP A 210 14.09 -25.99 -20.41
C ASP A 210 14.00 -24.46 -20.28
N HIS A 211 14.06 -23.77 -21.43
CA HIS A 211 13.97 -22.31 -21.51
C HIS A 211 12.58 -21.75 -21.18
N GLU A 212 11.54 -22.58 -21.20
CA GLU A 212 10.18 -22.28 -20.78
C GLU A 212 9.91 -22.73 -19.33
N TYR A 213 10.95 -23.16 -18.60
CA TYR A 213 10.86 -23.71 -17.25
C TYR A 213 10.07 -25.02 -17.14
N LYS A 214 9.90 -25.74 -18.24
CA LYS A 214 9.29 -27.06 -18.23
C LYS A 214 10.35 -28.09 -17.87
N PRO A 215 10.06 -29.01 -16.92
CA PRO A 215 10.98 -30.09 -16.62
C PRO A 215 11.16 -30.96 -17.86
N VAL A 216 12.41 -31.23 -18.20
CA VAL A 216 12.81 -32.04 -19.37
C VAL A 216 13.54 -33.30 -18.97
N ALA A 217 14.19 -33.32 -17.81
CA ALA A 217 14.83 -34.51 -17.29
C ALA A 217 14.98 -34.46 -15.76
N THR A 218 15.11 -35.62 -15.13
CA THR A 218 15.45 -35.76 -13.72
C THR A 218 16.78 -36.48 -13.58
N LEU A 219 17.68 -35.94 -12.77
CA LEU A 219 18.96 -36.55 -12.42
C LEU A 219 18.84 -37.17 -11.04
N ALA A 220 18.94 -38.50 -10.98
CA ALA A 220 18.81 -39.27 -9.75
C ALA A 220 19.87 -40.36 -9.71
N ALA A 221 20.69 -40.37 -8.65
CA ALA A 221 21.74 -41.36 -8.44
C ALA A 221 22.69 -41.54 -9.65
N GLY A 222 23.03 -40.44 -10.33
CA GLY A 222 23.92 -40.46 -11.50
C GLY A 222 23.23 -40.88 -12.80
N ASN A 223 21.94 -41.20 -12.79
CA ASN A 223 21.16 -41.54 -13.97
C ASN A 223 20.27 -40.38 -14.42
N ILE A 224 20.11 -40.23 -15.74
CA ILE A 224 19.16 -39.30 -16.37
C ILE A 224 17.84 -40.05 -16.61
N GLY A 225 16.78 -39.62 -15.94
CA GLY A 225 15.42 -40.13 -16.09
C GLY A 225 14.46 -39.10 -16.69
N PRO A 226 13.22 -39.51 -17.01
CA PRO A 226 12.19 -38.61 -17.52
C PRO A 226 11.82 -37.51 -16.50
N PRO A 227 11.20 -36.39 -16.96
CA PRO A 227 10.69 -35.37 -16.06
C PRO A 227 9.61 -35.94 -15.12
N PRO A 228 9.46 -35.39 -13.90
CA PRO A 228 8.44 -35.81 -12.95
C PRO A 228 7.02 -35.47 -13.42
#